data_AF-A0A5K1GWA6-F1
#
_entry.id   AF-A0A5K1GWA6-F1
#
_cell.length_a   1.000
_cell.length_b   1.000
_cell.length_c   1.000
_cell.angle_alpha   90.00
_cell.angle_beta   90.00
_cell.angle_gamma   90.00
#
_symmetry.space_group_name_H-M   'P 1'
#
loop_
_entity.id
_entity.type
_entity.pdbx_description
1 polymer ?
#
loop_
_entity_poly.entity_id
_entity_poly.type
_entity_poly.pdbx_seq_one_letter_code
_entity_poly.pdbx_strand_id
1 'polypeptide(L)'
;IYGYRMSLWAEHLGVLEECFRHPDSLDCMRRINHLAELNWQQFAANEVTEMRGHLLRYPVDVDSGGKVTALPGCETFPDCGGKILGTFTFVQENLT
;
A
#
# COMPACT_ATOMS: atom_id res chain seq x y z
N ILE A 1 -23.88 3.56 1.96
CA ILE A 1 -22.64 2.81 2.27
C ILE A 1 -21.97 2.27 1.00
N TYR A 2 -22.62 1.41 0.20
CA TYR A 2 -22.03 0.87 -1.05
C TYR A 2 -21.46 1.94 -2.00
N GLY A 3 -22.28 2.94 -2.39
CA GLY A 3 -21.83 4.00 -3.30
C GLY A 3 -20.68 4.82 -2.72
N TYR A 4 -20.66 5.04 -1.40
CA TYR A 4 -19.57 5.74 -0.71
C TYR A 4 -18.25 4.94 -0.79
N ARG A 5 -18.29 3.61 -0.54
CA ARG A 5 -17.12 2.73 -0.72
C ARG A 5 -16.60 2.79 -2.16
N MET A 6 -17.49 2.66 -3.14
CA MET A 6 -17.11 2.71 -4.56
C MET A 6 -16.51 4.06 -4.95
N SER A 7 -17.02 5.17 -4.39
CA SER A 7 -16.46 6.50 -4.60
C SER A 7 -15.04 6.63 -4.04
N LEU A 8 -14.80 6.17 -2.80
CA LEU A 8 -13.46 6.17 -2.21
C LEU A 8 -12.49 5.29 -2.99
N TRP A 9 -12.96 4.14 -3.48
CA TRP A 9 -12.13 3.27 -4.30
C TRP A 9 -11.81 3.90 -5.66
N ALA A 10 -12.76 4.59 -6.29
CA ALA A 10 -12.48 5.33 -7.52
C ALA A 10 -11.43 6.42 -7.30
N GLU A 11 -11.52 7.16 -6.19
CA GLU A 11 -10.56 8.20 -5.81
C GLU A 11 -9.16 7.63 -5.57
N HIS A 12 -9.05 6.52 -4.82
CA HIS A 12 -7.75 5.95 -4.47
C HIS A 12 -7.15 5.06 -5.57
N LEU A 13 -7.95 4.40 -6.39
CA LEU A 13 -7.45 3.51 -7.46
C LEU A 13 -7.36 4.21 -8.81
N GLY A 14 -8.03 5.35 -8.99
CA GLY A 14 -8.10 6.08 -10.27
C GLY A 14 -8.93 5.38 -11.35
N VAL A 15 -9.57 4.26 -11.01
CA VAL A 15 -10.36 3.43 -11.94
C VAL A 15 -11.58 2.84 -11.25
N LEU A 16 -12.57 2.44 -12.07
CA LEU A 16 -13.74 1.69 -11.63
C LEU A 16 -13.85 0.41 -12.45
N GLU A 17 -13.84 -0.73 -11.76
CA GLU A 17 -13.92 -2.05 -12.39
C GLU A 17 -15.04 -2.88 -11.74
N GLU A 18 -15.61 -3.82 -12.50
CA GLU A 18 -16.76 -4.60 -12.03
C GLU A 18 -16.41 -5.46 -10.81
N CYS A 19 -15.18 -5.98 -10.73
CA CYS A 19 -14.74 -6.78 -9.59
C CYS A 19 -14.81 -6.00 -8.26
N PHE A 20 -14.69 -4.66 -8.28
CA PHE A 20 -14.77 -3.83 -7.08
C PHE A 20 -16.14 -3.82 -6.42
N ARG A 21 -17.17 -4.28 -7.13
CA ARG A 21 -18.51 -4.47 -6.55
C ARG A 21 -18.53 -5.63 -5.55
N HIS A 22 -17.65 -6.61 -5.73
CA HIS A 22 -17.51 -7.83 -4.94
C HIS A 22 -16.16 -7.84 -4.17
N PRO A 23 -16.00 -7.01 -3.11
CA PRO A 23 -14.74 -6.86 -2.38
C PRO A 23 -14.29 -8.14 -1.65
N ASP A 24 -15.21 -9.07 -1.41
CA ASP A 24 -14.97 -10.38 -0.82
C ASP A 24 -14.37 -11.38 -1.82
N SER A 25 -14.44 -11.07 -3.12
CA SER A 25 -13.89 -11.95 -4.15
C SER A 25 -12.37 -11.88 -4.22
N LEU A 26 -11.76 -13.04 -4.47
CA LEU A 26 -10.31 -13.14 -4.63
C LEU A 26 -9.80 -12.31 -5.82
N ASP A 27 -10.58 -12.21 -6.89
CA ASP A 27 -10.22 -11.44 -8.08
C ASP A 27 -10.19 -9.94 -7.79
N CYS A 28 -11.13 -9.44 -7.01
CA CYS A 28 -11.13 -8.05 -6.56
C CYS A 28 -9.88 -7.73 -5.74
N MET A 29 -9.58 -8.57 -4.74
CA MET A 29 -8.40 -8.37 -3.89
C MET A 29 -7.08 -8.47 -4.66
N ARG A 30 -6.97 -9.42 -5.60
CA ARG A 30 -5.81 -9.52 -6.51
C ARG A 30 -5.66 -8.27 -7.36
N ARG A 31 -6.76 -7.75 -7.90
CA ARG A 31 -6.74 -6.55 -8.74
C ARG A 31 -6.31 -5.30 -7.97
N ILE A 32 -6.86 -5.10 -6.77
CA ILE A 32 -6.47 -3.98 -5.89
C ILE A 32 -4.99 -4.06 -5.54
N ASN A 33 -4.51 -5.24 -5.11
CA ASN A 33 -3.11 -5.43 -4.76
C ASN A 33 -2.18 -5.14 -5.94
N HIS A 34 -2.56 -5.56 -7.15
CA HIS A 34 -1.80 -5.27 -8.36
C HIS A 34 -1.73 -3.78 -8.67
N LEU A 35 -2.86 -3.06 -8.57
CA LEU A 35 -2.88 -1.61 -8.77
C LEU A 35 -2.04 -0.88 -7.70
N ALA A 36 -2.14 -1.31 -6.45
CA ALA A 36 -1.38 -0.74 -5.34
C ALA A 36 0.13 -0.95 -5.47
N GLU A 37 0.55 -2.09 -6.02
CA GLU A 37 1.95 -2.40 -6.35
C GLU A 37 2.47 -1.50 -7.49
N LEU A 38 1.70 -1.34 -8.57
CA LEU A 38 2.07 -0.43 -9.67
C LEU A 38 2.20 1.02 -9.18
N ASN A 39 1.25 1.48 -8.35
CA ASN A 39 1.31 2.82 -7.77
C ASN A 39 2.52 2.97 -6.85
N TRP A 40 2.87 1.95 -6.05
CA TRP A 40 4.08 1.98 -5.22
C TRP A 40 5.35 2.11 -6.08
N GLN A 41 5.45 1.34 -7.16
CA GLN A 41 6.60 1.41 -8.08
C GLN A 41 6.73 2.80 -8.72
N GLN A 42 5.61 3.42 -9.10
CA GLN A 42 5.60 4.78 -9.63
C GLN A 42 5.97 5.81 -8.56
N PHE A 43 5.44 5.67 -7.34
CA PHE A 43 5.71 6.58 -6.22
C PHE A 43 7.18 6.55 -5.79
N ALA A 44 7.79 5.35 -5.74
CA ALA A 44 9.18 5.17 -5.34
C ALA A 44 10.19 5.31 -6.49
N ALA A 45 9.73 5.63 -7.71
CA ALA A 45 10.60 5.82 -8.86
C ALA A 45 11.44 7.11 -8.72
N ASN A 46 12.67 7.10 -9.25
CA ASN A 46 13.53 8.29 -9.27
C ASN A 46 12.95 9.42 -10.13
N GLU A 47 12.18 9.09 -11.16
CA GLU A 47 11.53 10.05 -12.03
C GLU A 47 10.11 10.34 -11.54
N VAL A 48 9.85 11.62 -11.23
CA VAL A 48 8.54 12.06 -10.79
C VAL A 48 7.60 12.12 -12.00
N THR A 49 6.50 11.38 -11.91
CA THR A 49 5.44 11.36 -12.92
C THR A 49 4.08 11.53 -12.26
N GLU A 50 3.09 12.02 -13.01
CA GLU A 50 1.73 12.18 -12.48
C GLU A 50 1.10 10.82 -12.19
N MET A 51 0.71 10.62 -10.92
CA MET A 51 0.03 9.41 -10.47
C MET A 51 -1.47 9.55 -10.67
N ARG A 52 -2.11 8.47 -11.15
CA ARG A 52 -3.58 8.43 -11.33
C ARG A 52 -4.30 7.81 -10.15
N GLY A 53 -3.63 6.93 -9.40
CA GLY A 53 -4.13 6.30 -8.20
C GLY A 53 -3.22 6.62 -7.01
N HIS A 54 -3.82 6.70 -5.83
CA HIS A 54 -3.16 7.07 -4.58
C HIS A 54 -3.07 5.90 -3.58
N LEU A 55 -3.74 4.77 -3.86
CA LEU A 55 -3.58 3.56 -3.05
C LEU A 55 -2.21 2.95 -3.33
N LEU A 56 -1.37 2.90 -2.30
CA LEU A 56 -0.04 2.27 -2.36
C LEU A 56 -0.06 0.98 -1.55
N ARG A 57 0.64 -0.04 -2.05
CA ARG A 57 0.96 -1.20 -1.21
C ARG A 57 1.91 -0.73 -0.12
N TYR A 58 1.56 -1.00 1.14
CA TYR A 58 2.49 -0.71 2.23
C TYR A 58 3.76 -1.55 2.04
N PRO A 59 4.97 -0.96 2.11
CA PRO A 59 6.22 -1.57 1.61
C PRO A 59 6.82 -2.62 2.55
N VAL A 60 5.99 -3.55 3.01
CA VAL A 60 6.36 -4.71 3.80
C VAL A 60 6.07 -5.99 3.03
N ASP A 61 6.83 -7.02 3.37
CA ASP A 61 6.62 -8.38 2.92
C ASP A 61 6.31 -9.29 4.11
N VAL A 62 5.45 -10.28 3.89
CA VAL A 62 5.01 -11.21 4.92
C VAL A 62 5.33 -12.62 4.45
N ASP A 63 6.20 -13.29 5.18
CA ASP A 63 6.58 -14.66 4.84
C ASP A 63 5.48 -15.68 5.20
N SER A 64 5.68 -16.94 4.83
CA SER A 64 4.74 -18.02 5.11
C SER A 64 4.53 -18.28 6.62
N GLY A 65 5.43 -17.80 7.48
CA GLY A 65 5.32 -17.86 8.93
C GLY A 65 4.65 -16.63 9.55
N GLY A 66 4.25 -15.64 8.75
CA GLY A 66 3.67 -14.38 9.21
C GLY A 66 4.68 -13.36 9.72
N LYS A 67 5.98 -13.60 9.52
CA LYS A 67 7.02 -12.62 9.89
C LYS A 67 6.98 -11.46 8.90
N VAL A 68 6.87 -10.25 9.45
CA VAL A 68 6.92 -9.01 8.67
C VAL A 68 8.38 -8.63 8.42
N THR A 69 8.70 -8.37 7.17
CA THR A 69 10.01 -7.89 6.72
C THR A 69 9.81 -6.68 5.80
N ALA A 70 10.87 -5.91 5.55
CA ALA A 70 10.81 -4.85 4.57
C ALA A 70 10.73 -5.46 3.17
N LEU A 71 9.93 -4.88 2.27
CA LEU A 71 9.96 -5.28 0.86
C LEU A 71 11.40 -5.09 0.33
N PRO A 72 11.96 -6.01 -0.48
CA PRO A 72 13.32 -5.88 -0.99
C PRO A 72 13.55 -4.52 -1.67
N GLY A 73 14.62 -3.82 -1.27
CA GLY A 73 14.93 -2.47 -1.76
C GLY A 73 14.16 -1.34 -1.07
N CYS A 74 13.25 -1.64 -0.15
CA CYS A 74 12.42 -0.67 0.58
C CYS A 74 12.75 -0.71 2.09
N GLU A 75 14.00 -0.45 2.47
CA GLU A 75 14.39 -0.44 3.89
C GLU A 75 13.92 0.82 4.62
N THR A 76 13.86 1.94 3.89
CA THR A 76 13.45 3.26 4.38
C THR A 76 12.36 3.85 3.50
N PHE A 77 11.53 4.73 4.07
CA PHE A 77 10.62 5.54 3.27
C PHE A 77 11.41 6.39 2.26
N PRO A 78 10.93 6.50 1.01
CA PRO A 78 11.49 7.44 0.04
C PRO A 78 11.62 8.84 0.66
N ASP A 79 12.73 9.51 0.37
CA ASP A 79 13.07 10.89 0.77
C ASP A 79 13.18 11.20 2.28
N CYS A 80 12.67 10.34 3.17
CA CYS A 80 12.66 10.58 4.62
C CYS A 80 13.78 9.87 5.38
N GLY A 81 14.27 8.73 4.88
CA GLY A 81 15.29 7.91 5.56
C GLY A 81 14.80 7.19 6.83
N GLY A 82 13.53 7.34 7.22
CA GLY A 82 12.92 6.59 8.31
C GLY A 82 12.72 5.12 7.94
N LYS A 83 13.06 4.19 8.85
CA LYS A 83 12.94 2.75 8.60
C LYS A 83 11.48 2.32 8.50
N ILE A 84 11.14 1.54 7.47
CA ILE A 84 9.77 1.05 7.24
C ILE A 84 9.28 0.13 8.37
N LEU A 85 10.16 -0.69 8.93
CA LEU A 85 9.86 -1.55 10.08
C LEU A 85 9.93 -0.81 11.42
N GLY A 86 10.18 0.50 11.39
CA GLY A 86 10.47 1.29 12.58
C GLY A 86 11.79 0.90 13.25
N THR A 87 11.98 1.43 14.44
CA THR A 87 13.10 1.12 15.32
C THR A 87 12.56 0.95 16.73
N PHE A 88 13.01 -0.09 17.43
CA PHE A 88 12.72 -0.20 18.85
C PHE A 88 13.56 0.82 19.62
N THR A 89 12.92 1.82 20.19
CA THR A 89 13.51 2.74 21.15
C THR A 89 13.02 2.39 22.55
N PHE A 90 13.88 2.48 23.56
CA PHE A 90 13.52 2.26 24.98
C PHE A 90 12.66 3.42 25.53
N VAL A 91 11.52 3.66 24.91
CA VAL A 91 10.50 4.61 25.38
C VAL A 91 9.42 3.80 26.09
N GLN A 92 8.85 4.36 27.15
CA GLN A 92 7.79 3.72 27.91
C GLN A 92 6.59 3.47 26.98
N GLU A 93 6.01 2.26 27.01
CA GLU A 93 4.96 1.84 26.06
C GLU A 93 3.71 2.75 26.08
N ASN A 94 3.46 3.50 27.15
CA ASN A 94 2.36 4.46 27.25
C ASN A 94 2.67 5.83 26.60
N LEU A 95 3.84 5.99 26.00
CA LEU A 95 4.31 7.21 25.34
C LEU A 95 4.55 7.01 23.83
N THR A 96 4.26 5.83 23.29
CA THR A 96 4.38 5.45 21.87
C THR A 96 3.12 4.76 21.38
#